data_AF-A0A3C1L6L9-F1
#
_entry.id   AF-A0A3C1L6L9-F1
#
_cell.length_a   1.000
_cell.length_b   1.000
_cell.length_c   1.000
_cell.angle_alpha   90.00
_cell.angle_beta   90.00
_cell.angle_gamma   90.00
#
_symmetry.space_group_name_H-M   'P 1'
#
loop_
_entity.id
_entity.type
_entity.pdbx_description
1 polymer ?
#
loop_
_entity_poly.entity_id
_entity_poly.type
_entity_poly.pdbx_seq_one_letter_code
_entity_poly.pdbx_strand_id
1 'polypeptide(L)' 'MATKPLTQTTGRRKEAVARARLRPGTGVHTINGKAFDAYFTTAMQR' A
#
# COMPACT_ATOMS: atom_id res chain seq x y z
N MET A 1 25.67 0.99 -4.09
CA MET A 1 24.52 1.90 -4.31
C MET A 1 23.69 1.93 -3.05
N ALA A 2 23.68 3.05 -2.31
CA ALA A 2 22.95 3.15 -1.05
C ALA A 2 21.44 3.00 -1.27
N THR A 3 20.84 2.00 -0.63
CA THR A 3 19.38 1.82 -0.61
C THR A 3 18.78 3.01 0.13
N LYS A 4 18.15 3.94 -0.61
CA LYS A 4 17.34 5.01 0.00
C LYS A 4 16.42 4.37 1.05
N PRO A 5 16.37 4.87 2.30
CA PRO A 5 15.59 4.23 3.35
C PRO A 5 14.16 4.05 2.84
N LEU A 6 13.66 2.81 2.91
CA LEU A 6 12.28 2.53 2.54
C LEU A 6 11.41 3.35 3.48
N THR A 7 10.70 4.34 2.94
CA THR A 7 9.67 5.04 3.68
C THR A 7 8.57 4.01 3.93
N GLN A 8 8.56 3.45 5.14
CA GLN A 8 7.59 2.46 5.57
C GLN A 8 6.70 3.07 6.64
N THR A 9 5.40 2.83 6.50
CA THR A 9 4.41 3.27 7.48
C THR A 9 3.47 2.12 7.77
N THR A 10 3.09 1.99 9.04
CA THR A 10 2.06 1.05 9.48
C THR A 10 0.74 1.79 9.64
N GLY A 11 -0.33 1.22 9.10
CA GLY A 11 -1.70 1.69 9.27
C GLY A 11 -2.51 0.65 10.03
N ARG A 12 -3.33 1.08 10.98
CA ARG A 12 -4.23 0.20 11.74
C ARG A 12 -5.65 0.76 11.71
N ARG A 13 -6.63 -0.12 11.43
CA ARG A 13 -8.06 0.19 11.59
C ARG A 13 -8.76 -1.00 12.22
N LYS A 14 -9.44 -0.79 13.35
CA LYS A 14 -10.03 -1.85 14.18
C LYS A 14 -8.95 -2.90 14.55
N GLU A 15 -9.07 -4.11 14.02
CA GLU A 15 -8.14 -5.23 14.21
C GLU A 15 -7.19 -5.42 13.02
N ALA A 16 -7.44 -4.75 11.89
CA ALA A 16 -6.62 -4.89 10.69
C ALA A 16 -5.37 -4.02 10.76
N VAL A 17 -4.22 -4.60 10.40
CA VAL A 17 -2.92 -3.92 10.30
C VAL A 17 -2.37 -4.07 8.88
N ALA A 18 -2.00 -2.94 8.28
CA ALA A 18 -1.36 -2.89 6.98
C ALA A 18 0.00 -2.19 7.06
N ARG A 19 0.94 -2.57 6.21
CA ARG A 19 2.25 -1.93 6.09
C ARG A 19 2.45 -1.45 4.67
N ALA A 20 2.50 -0.13 4.50
CA ALA A 20 2.79 0.52 3.22
C ALA A 20 4.30 0.69 3.07
N ARG A 21 4.80 0.43 1.86
CA ARG A 21 6.18 0.68 1.47
C ARG A 21 6.16 1.64 0.29
N LEU A 22 6.60 2.87 0.49
CA LEU A 22 6.64 3.86 -0.57
C LEU A 22 8.03 3.85 -1.22
N ARG A 23 8.05 3.81 -2.55
CA ARG A 23 9.24 3.98 -3.38
C ARG A 23 8.92 5.01 -4.47
N PRO A 24 9.84 5.93 -4.82
CA PRO A 24 9.69 6.77 -6.01
C PRO A 24 9.51 5.90 -7.26
N GLY A 25 8.48 6.17 -8.08
CA GLY A 25 8.14 5.33 -9.23
C GLY A 25 6.85 5.76 -9.93
N THR A 26 6.29 4.85 -10.72
CA THR A 26 5.16 5.06 -11.67
C THR A 26 3.78 5.26 -11.03
N GLY A 27 3.68 5.38 -9.71
CA GLY A 27 2.40 5.56 -9.01
C GLY A 27 1.52 4.30 -8.94
N VAL A 28 2.06 3.13 -9.28
CA VAL A 28 1.31 1.86 -9.20
C VAL A 28 1.20 1.41 -7.74
N HIS A 29 -0.03 1.17 -7.29
CA HIS A 29 -0.34 0.66 -5.95
C HIS A 29 -0.84 -0.79 -6.04
N THR A 30 -0.06 -1.71 -5.48
CA THR A 30 -0.43 -3.13 -5.37
C THR A 30 -0.63 -3.52 -3.92
N ILE A 31 -1.72 -4.23 -3.62
CA ILE A 31 -2.02 -4.79 -2.30
C ILE A 31 -1.91 -6.30 -2.39
N ASN A 32 -0.91 -6.89 -1.72
CA ASN A 32 -0.64 -8.34 -1.75
C ASN A 32 -0.59 -8.92 -3.18
N GLY A 33 -0.02 -8.19 -4.14
CA GLY A 33 0.06 -8.60 -5.54
C GLY A 33 -1.20 -8.36 -6.38
N LYS A 34 -2.28 -7.83 -5.78
CA LYS A 34 -3.51 -7.44 -6.47
C LYS A 34 -3.52 -5.94 -6.77
N ALA A 35 -4.18 -5.56 -7.86
CA ALA A 35 -4.47 -4.15 -8.14
C ALA A 35 -5.40 -3.57 -7.07
N PHE A 36 -5.27 -2.27 -6.82
CA PHE A 36 -6.08 -1.54 -5.84
C PHE A 36 -7.59 -1.74 -6.05
N ASP A 37 -8.05 -1.65 -7.29
CA ASP A 37 -9.46 -1.84 -7.66
C ASP A 37 -9.98 -3.27 -7.46
N ALA A 38 -9.11 -4.27 -7.57
CA ALA A 38 -9.48 -5.66 -7.32
C ALA A 38 -9.55 -5.98 -5.82
N TYR A 39 -8.86 -5.20 -4.98
CA TYR A 39 -8.87 -5.38 -3.53
C TYR A 39 -10.01 -4.59 -2.87
N PHE A 40 -10.29 -3.38 -3.35
CA PHE A 40 -11.40 -2.54 -2.90
C PHE A 40 -12.46 -2.42 -3.99
N THR A 41 -13.48 -3.28 -3.89
CA THR A 41 -14.52 -3.41 -4.92
C THR A 41 -15.62 -2.36 -4.84
N THR A 42 -15.69 -1.58 -3.75
CA THR A 42 -16.74 -0.57 -3.53
C THR A 42 -16.14 0.82 -3.42
N ALA A 43 -16.85 1.84 -3.95
CA ALA A 43 -16.40 3.23 -3.89
C ALA A 43 -16.25 3.77 -2.46
N MET A 44 -16.98 3.20 -1.49
CA MET A 44 -16.86 3.58 -0.07
C MET A 44 -15.62 2.99 0.62
N GLN A 45 -14.99 1.98 0.02
CA GLN A 45 -13.78 1.34 0.54
C GLN A 45 -12.51 1.79 -0.20
N ARG A 46 -12.68 2.45 -1.35
CA ARG A 46 -11.61 3.07 -2.14
C ARG A 46 -11.13 4.35 -1.46
#